data_AF-A0A957FFH2-F1
#
_entry.id   AF-A0A957FFH2-F1
#
_cell.length_a   1.000
_cell.length_b   1.000
_cell.length_c   1.000
_cell.angle_alpha   90.00
_cell.angle_beta   90.00
_cell.angle_gamma   90.00
#
_symmetry.space_group_name_H-M   'P 1'
#
loop_
_entity.id
_entity.type
_entity.pdbx_description
1 polymer ?
#
loop_
_entity_poly.entity_id
_entity_poly.type
_entity_poly.pdbx_seq_one_letter_code
_entity_poly.pdbx_strand_id
1 'polypeptide(L)'
;NAILGACATLLIFLPLLRYMVDDPQMFWYRVTTRSLENGNTLPGESWRIFWDNVKNALLMFNYKGDPVPSNSIPFTPFLGLVSGGLFVLGTVYILWRLLKWRDRRSIYVLVTIFVLLLPSILSLEFPGENPSRVRTGGVIPWAMLVAALPLWLVWQQLQTNWKRAGKWMVGLGTAVLFLLAFRDNYNYYFVRYDTHYHNSLWNTSEIGAAARGWANSVGDMEHVYHVPYPYWVDTRLIGIYAGAIPWENSIPDFDAALPQQIIDPAPKLYILHLLDTEHQERLQLTYPQGWFERYESAVPTKDFMLFFVPPR
;
A
#
# COMPACT_ATOMS: atom_id res chain seq x y z
N ASN A 1 -20.49 10.83 25.69
CA ASN A 1 -19.48 10.84 24.60
C ASN A 1 -18.50 9.69 24.68
N ALA A 2 -17.78 9.46 25.80
CA ALA A 2 -16.83 8.36 25.92
C ALA A 2 -17.46 6.95 25.76
N ILE A 3 -18.64 6.72 26.35
CA ILE A 3 -19.38 5.45 26.23
C ILE A 3 -19.77 5.18 24.77
N LEU A 4 -20.33 6.19 24.09
CA LEU A 4 -20.68 6.08 22.66
C LEU A 4 -19.45 5.77 21.80
N GLY A 5 -18.32 6.43 22.07
CA GLY A 5 -17.05 6.13 21.40
C GLY A 5 -16.58 4.69 21.66
N ALA A 6 -16.65 4.23 22.91
CA ALA A 6 -16.29 2.86 23.26
C ALA A 6 -17.20 1.82 22.57
N CYS A 7 -18.51 2.05 22.55
CA CYS A 7 -19.47 1.20 21.84
C CYS A 7 -19.19 1.18 20.34
N ALA A 8 -18.94 2.34 19.72
CA ALA A 8 -18.60 2.43 18.30
C ALA A 8 -17.30 1.69 17.98
N THR A 9 -16.26 1.88 18.79
CA THR A 9 -14.98 1.16 18.65
C THR A 9 -15.18 -0.35 18.76
N LEU A 10 -15.97 -0.83 19.74
CA LEU A 10 -16.27 -2.26 19.90
C LEU A 10 -17.03 -2.82 18.70
N LEU A 11 -18.03 -2.09 18.18
CA LEU A 11 -18.77 -2.50 16.99
C LEU A 11 -17.87 -2.61 15.75
N ILE A 12 -16.97 -1.64 15.56
CA ILE A 12 -16.00 -1.66 14.45
C ILE A 12 -14.96 -2.77 14.63
N PHE A 13 -14.54 -3.05 15.87
CA PHE A 13 -13.56 -4.09 16.18
C PHE A 13 -14.16 -5.51 16.16
N LEU A 14 -15.48 -5.65 16.24
CA LEU A 14 -16.17 -6.94 16.38
C LEU A 14 -15.76 -8.00 15.33
N PRO A 15 -15.63 -7.69 14.02
CA PRO A 15 -15.21 -8.69 13.05
C PRO A 15 -13.79 -9.21 13.31
N LEU A 16 -12.88 -8.30 13.71
CA LEU A 16 -11.50 -8.66 14.02
C LEU A 16 -11.42 -9.45 15.33
N LEU A 17 -12.23 -9.09 16.33
CA LEU A 17 -12.39 -9.85 17.56
C LEU A 17 -12.87 -11.27 17.28
N ARG A 18 -13.88 -11.42 16.40
CA ARG A 18 -14.37 -12.73 15.99
C ARG A 18 -13.26 -13.54 15.32
N TYR A 19 -12.54 -12.98 14.36
CA TYR A 19 -11.42 -13.67 13.72
C TYR A 19 -10.31 -14.06 14.72
N MET A 20 -10.00 -13.18 15.68
CA MET A 20 -9.02 -13.48 16.72
C MET A 20 -9.44 -14.65 17.62
N VAL A 21 -10.75 -14.86 17.81
CA VAL A 21 -11.30 -15.98 18.60
C VAL A 21 -11.42 -17.25 17.74
N ASP A 22 -11.88 -17.12 16.50
CA ASP A 22 -12.12 -18.23 15.58
C ASP A 22 -10.79 -18.83 15.06
N ASP A 23 -9.75 -18.02 14.85
CA ASP A 23 -8.42 -18.44 14.39
C ASP A 23 -7.27 -17.70 15.14
N PRO A 24 -7.07 -18.02 16.43
CA PRO A 24 -6.10 -17.32 17.27
C PRO A 24 -4.66 -17.57 16.82
N GLN A 25 -4.36 -18.77 16.31
CA GLN A 25 -3.01 -19.12 15.88
C GLN A 25 -2.59 -18.29 14.67
N MET A 26 -3.41 -18.21 13.62
CA MET A 26 -3.09 -17.39 12.46
C MET A 26 -3.10 -15.90 12.77
N PHE A 27 -3.99 -15.45 13.67
CA PHE A 27 -4.00 -14.06 14.11
C PHE A 27 -2.68 -13.66 14.76
N TRP A 28 -2.24 -14.41 15.78
CA TRP A 28 -1.00 -14.10 16.50
C TRP A 28 0.25 -14.35 15.65
N TYR A 29 0.24 -15.36 14.79
CA TYR A 29 1.34 -15.61 13.85
C TYR A 29 1.69 -14.36 13.02
N ARG A 30 0.70 -13.66 12.48
CA ARG A 30 0.93 -12.42 11.70
C ARG A 30 1.55 -11.28 12.50
N VAL A 31 1.28 -11.22 13.81
CA VAL A 31 1.83 -10.20 14.71
C VAL A 31 3.27 -10.54 15.09
N THR A 32 3.54 -11.82 15.38
CA THR A 32 4.84 -12.28 15.85
C THR A 32 5.89 -12.28 14.74
N THR A 33 5.54 -12.62 13.49
CA THR A 33 6.42 -12.55 12.28
C THR A 33 6.84 -11.13 11.87
N ARG A 34 6.57 -10.13 12.70
CA ARG A 34 6.96 -8.74 12.45
C ARG A 34 7.63 -8.12 13.67
N SER A 35 7.22 -8.57 14.87
CA SER A 35 7.57 -7.95 16.15
C SER A 35 8.63 -8.73 16.94
N LEU A 36 8.75 -10.03 16.71
CA LEU A 36 9.63 -10.94 17.43
C LEU A 36 10.52 -11.70 16.45
N GLU A 37 11.62 -12.26 16.94
CA GLU A 37 12.47 -13.21 16.23
C GLU A 37 11.68 -14.48 15.90
N ASN A 38 10.83 -14.45 14.88
CA ASN A 38 10.03 -15.59 14.47
C ASN A 38 10.66 -16.25 13.23
N GLY A 39 11.88 -16.74 13.40
CA GLY A 39 12.61 -17.54 12.40
C GLY A 39 13.75 -16.81 11.67
N ASN A 40 13.79 -15.47 11.70
CA ASN A 40 14.92 -14.69 11.18
C ASN A 40 15.75 -14.09 12.32
N THR A 41 17.07 -14.23 12.25
CA THR A 41 18.00 -13.48 13.11
C THR A 41 17.82 -11.99 12.85
N LEU A 42 17.60 -11.20 13.91
CA LEU A 42 17.54 -9.75 13.76
C LEU A 42 18.83 -9.25 13.09
N PRO A 43 18.75 -8.26 12.18
CA PRO A 43 19.92 -7.72 11.50
C PRO A 43 20.87 -6.94 12.43
N GLY A 44 20.48 -6.75 13.70
CA GLY A 44 21.27 -6.07 14.73
C GLY A 44 20.56 -6.07 16.08
N GLU A 45 21.11 -5.33 17.04
CA GLU A 45 20.56 -5.23 18.40
C GLU A 45 19.16 -4.59 18.41
N SER A 46 18.19 -5.25 19.05
CA SER A 46 16.77 -4.87 19.01
C SER A 46 16.50 -3.44 19.50
N TRP A 47 17.20 -2.97 20.53
CA TRP A 47 17.03 -1.61 21.07
C TRP A 47 17.53 -0.54 20.10
N ARG A 48 18.61 -0.81 19.35
CA ARG A 48 19.15 0.11 18.35
C ARG A 48 18.19 0.22 17.17
N ILE A 49 17.69 -0.93 16.68
CA ILE A 49 16.66 -0.98 15.62
C ILE A 49 15.40 -0.21 16.06
N PHE A 50 14.96 -0.40 17.30
CA PHE A 50 13.81 0.33 17.85
C PHE A 50 14.00 1.85 17.78
N TRP A 51 15.14 2.38 18.25
CA TRP A 51 15.39 3.82 18.22
C TRP A 51 15.59 4.38 16.81
N ASP A 52 16.21 3.60 15.92
CA ASP A 52 16.30 3.94 14.50
C ASP A 52 14.89 4.00 13.87
N ASN A 53 14.01 3.06 14.20
CA ASN A 53 12.62 3.09 13.75
C ASN A 53 11.83 4.27 14.35
N VAL A 54 12.03 4.62 15.63
CA VAL A 54 11.44 5.82 16.25
C VAL A 54 11.87 7.07 15.48
N LYS A 55 13.17 7.21 15.20
CA LYS A 55 13.71 8.33 14.41
C LYS A 55 13.07 8.37 13.02
N ASN A 56 13.03 7.24 12.32
CA ASN A 56 12.44 7.15 11.00
C ASN A 56 10.95 7.50 11.01
N ALA A 57 10.19 7.02 11.99
CA ALA A 57 8.77 7.33 12.16
C ALA A 57 8.50 8.81 12.45
N LEU A 58 9.37 9.48 13.21
CA LEU A 58 9.25 10.93 13.46
C LEU A 58 9.64 11.77 12.24
N LEU A 59 10.66 11.34 11.48
CA LEU A 59 11.12 12.04 10.28
C LEU A 59 10.23 11.82 9.06
N MET A 60 9.36 10.80 9.06
CA MET A 60 8.56 10.42 7.89
C MET A 60 7.63 11.52 7.39
N PHE A 61 7.17 12.41 8.29
CA PHE A 61 6.25 13.49 7.94
C PHE A 61 6.88 14.52 7.00
N ASN A 62 8.16 14.83 7.17
CA ASN A 62 8.81 15.97 6.51
C ASN A 62 10.10 15.63 5.75
N TYR A 63 10.68 14.45 5.93
CA TYR A 63 12.00 14.11 5.39
C TYR A 63 12.05 12.82 4.57
N LYS A 64 11.93 11.66 5.21
CA LYS A 64 12.12 10.35 4.55
C LYS A 64 10.99 9.40 4.91
N GLY A 65 10.13 9.12 3.94
CA GLY A 65 8.95 8.26 4.11
C GLY A 65 9.20 6.80 3.76
N ASP A 66 8.13 6.15 3.28
CA ASP A 66 8.04 4.70 3.13
C ASP A 66 8.96 4.22 2.00
N PRO A 67 9.85 3.23 2.27
CA PRO A 67 10.75 2.68 1.27
C PRO A 67 10.06 1.74 0.27
N VAL A 68 8.89 1.19 0.60
CA VAL A 68 8.23 0.13 -0.18
C VAL A 68 7.56 0.72 -1.43
N PRO A 69 7.99 0.34 -2.65
CA PRO A 69 7.50 0.95 -3.90
C PRO A 69 6.01 0.78 -4.17
N SER A 70 5.39 -0.29 -3.66
CA SER A 70 3.95 -0.55 -3.82
C SER A 70 3.09 0.38 -2.95
N ASN A 71 3.62 0.87 -1.82
CA ASN A 71 2.87 1.73 -0.90
C ASN A 71 2.91 3.21 -1.32
N SER A 72 3.97 3.64 -1.99
CA SER A 72 4.29 5.05 -2.27
C SER A 72 5.47 5.16 -3.24
N ILE A 73 5.71 6.36 -3.77
CA ILE A 73 7.04 6.71 -4.28
C ILE A 73 8.05 6.57 -3.13
N PRO A 74 9.09 5.73 -3.26
CA PRO A 74 10.03 5.46 -2.18
C PRO A 74 10.65 6.73 -1.59
N PHE A 75 10.75 6.74 -0.26
CA PHE A 75 11.43 7.78 0.53
C PHE A 75 10.83 9.19 0.46
N THR A 76 9.73 9.38 -0.26
CA THR A 76 9.05 10.68 -0.27
C THR A 76 8.37 10.96 1.07
N PRO A 77 8.43 12.21 1.60
CA PRO A 77 7.73 12.58 2.82
C PRO A 77 6.23 12.27 2.76
N PHE A 78 5.62 12.00 3.92
CA PHE A 78 4.19 11.71 4.01
C PHE A 78 3.34 12.97 3.85
N LEU A 79 3.87 14.13 4.23
CA LEU A 79 3.19 15.41 4.05
C LEU A 79 3.83 16.17 2.90
N GLY A 80 2.97 16.74 2.04
CA GLY A 80 3.39 17.70 1.03
C GLY A 80 3.98 18.97 1.65
N LEU A 81 4.53 19.86 0.83
CA LEU A 81 5.31 21.00 1.32
C LEU A 81 4.51 21.90 2.29
N VAL A 82 3.27 22.21 1.92
CA VAL A 82 2.40 23.11 2.71
C VAL A 82 1.92 22.44 4.00
N SER A 83 1.39 21.21 3.92
CA SER A 83 0.90 20.48 5.09
C SER A 83 2.05 20.10 6.04
N GLY A 84 3.22 19.79 5.49
CA GLY A 84 4.44 19.53 6.24
C GLY A 84 4.93 20.77 7.00
N GLY A 85 4.95 21.94 6.35
CA GLY A 85 5.31 23.20 7.02
C GLY A 85 4.35 23.54 8.16
N LEU A 86 3.04 23.41 7.91
CA LEU A 86 2.02 23.62 8.92
C LEU A 86 2.10 22.60 10.06
N PHE A 87 2.41 21.34 9.77
CA PHE A 87 2.61 20.30 10.78
C PHE A 87 3.79 20.61 11.70
N VAL A 88 4.91 21.10 11.16
CA VAL A 88 6.06 21.54 11.97
C VAL A 88 5.66 22.71 12.88
N LEU A 89 4.99 23.73 12.34
CA LEU A 89 4.51 24.87 13.14
C LEU A 89 3.53 24.44 14.24
N GLY A 90 2.59 23.55 13.92
CA GLY A 90 1.64 22.99 14.87
C GLY A 90 2.33 22.19 15.97
N THR A 91 3.33 21.38 15.61
CA THR A 91 4.14 20.61 16.55
C THR A 91 4.91 21.53 17.50
N VAL A 92 5.57 22.56 16.96
CA VAL A 92 6.28 23.57 17.77
C VAL A 92 5.32 24.26 18.74
N TYR A 93 4.12 24.64 18.29
CA TYR A 93 3.11 25.25 19.16
C TYR A 93 2.62 24.29 20.26
N ILE A 94 2.36 23.02 19.94
CA ILE A 94 1.96 21.99 20.93
C ILE A 94 3.03 21.81 21.99
N LEU A 95 4.30 21.74 21.59
CA LEU A 95 5.45 21.59 22.48
C LEU A 95 5.64 22.85 23.34
N TRP A 96 5.58 24.04 22.76
CA TRP A 96 5.63 25.29 23.51
C TRP A 96 4.50 25.36 24.55
N ARG A 97 3.27 25.00 24.15
CA ARG A 97 2.11 24.99 25.03
C ARG A 97 2.25 23.97 26.16
N LEU A 98 2.81 22.80 25.86
CA LEU A 98 3.12 21.77 26.85
C LEU A 98 4.16 22.27 27.87
N LEU A 99 5.26 22.85 27.40
CA LEU A 99 6.35 23.31 28.28
C LEU A 99 5.94 24.51 29.12
N LYS A 100 5.24 25.48 28.52
CA LYS A 100 4.87 26.73 29.20
C LYS A 100 3.69 26.55 30.16
N TRP A 101 2.68 25.77 29.76
CA TRP A 101 1.39 25.70 30.46
C TRP A 101 1.06 24.31 31.02
N ARG A 102 1.90 23.29 30.77
CA ARG A 102 1.68 21.89 31.17
C ARG A 102 0.30 21.37 30.73
N ASP A 103 -0.15 21.82 29.55
CA ASP A 103 -1.48 21.47 29.06
C ASP A 103 -1.57 19.97 28.78
N ARG A 104 -2.50 19.31 29.47
CA ARG A 104 -2.75 17.86 29.34
C ARG A 104 -3.18 17.47 27.93
N ARG A 105 -3.85 18.38 27.20
CA ARG A 105 -4.30 18.13 25.83
C ARG A 105 -3.13 17.94 24.86
N SER A 106 -2.04 18.69 25.04
CA SER A 106 -0.81 18.49 24.25
C SER A 106 -0.22 17.10 24.48
N ILE A 107 -0.24 16.59 25.71
CA ILE A 107 0.25 15.24 26.03
C ILE A 107 -0.60 14.20 25.30
N TYR A 108 -1.93 14.33 25.34
CA TYR A 108 -2.81 13.38 24.64
C TYR A 108 -2.50 13.32 23.14
N VAL A 109 -2.34 14.47 22.47
CA VAL A 109 -2.00 14.49 21.03
C VAL A 109 -0.67 13.79 20.76
N LEU A 110 0.38 14.12 21.52
CA LEU A 110 1.71 13.55 21.31
C LEU A 110 1.75 12.05 21.61
N VAL A 111 1.11 11.61 22.70
CA VAL A 111 1.02 10.20 23.07
C VAL A 111 0.19 9.44 22.04
N THR A 112 -0.93 9.98 21.58
CA THR A 112 -1.74 9.32 20.55
C THR A 112 -0.98 9.19 19.24
N ILE A 113 -0.28 10.24 18.79
CA ILE A 113 0.59 10.14 17.60
C ILE A 113 1.64 9.04 17.82
N PHE A 114 2.35 9.04 18.94
CA PHE A 114 3.38 8.05 19.22
C PHE A 114 2.83 6.61 19.24
N VAL A 115 1.71 6.38 19.93
CA VAL A 115 1.05 5.06 20.00
C VAL A 115 0.63 4.58 18.61
N LEU A 116 0.11 5.47 17.76
CA LEU A 116 -0.30 5.13 16.40
C LEU A 116 0.88 4.88 15.45
N LEU A 117 2.10 5.24 15.83
CA LEU A 117 3.33 4.89 15.11
C LEU A 117 3.92 3.54 15.54
N LEU A 118 3.50 2.99 16.69
CA LEU A 118 4.05 1.74 17.23
C LEU A 118 4.00 0.55 16.26
N PRO A 119 2.94 0.33 15.43
CA PRO A 119 2.94 -0.79 14.51
C PRO A 119 4.08 -0.77 13.47
N SER A 120 4.58 0.42 13.10
CA SER A 120 5.79 0.53 12.28
C SER A 120 7.06 0.50 13.14
N ILE A 121 7.06 1.17 14.31
CA ILE A 121 8.24 1.23 15.18
C ILE A 121 8.67 -0.16 15.67
N LEU A 122 7.70 -0.98 16.07
CA LEU A 122 7.90 -2.31 16.64
C LEU A 122 8.18 -3.39 15.58
N SER A 123 8.24 -3.03 14.30
CA SER A 123 8.61 -4.00 13.26
C SER A 123 10.12 -4.13 13.16
N LEU A 124 10.69 -4.92 14.06
CA LEU A 124 12.13 -5.07 14.23
C LEU A 124 12.74 -6.04 13.21
N GLU A 125 11.96 -6.99 12.71
CA GLU A 125 12.42 -8.03 11.78
C GLU A 125 12.69 -7.47 10.37
N PHE A 126 11.93 -6.43 9.97
CA PHE A 126 12.05 -5.81 8.65
C PHE A 126 12.27 -4.29 8.77
N PRO A 127 13.42 -3.84 9.33
CA PRO A 127 13.69 -2.42 9.54
C PRO A 127 13.81 -1.65 8.22
N GLY A 128 14.18 -2.36 7.14
CA GLY A 128 14.20 -1.81 5.78
C GLY A 128 12.82 -1.46 5.22
N GLU A 129 11.73 -1.85 5.88
CA GLU A 129 10.36 -1.45 5.53
C GLU A 129 9.82 -0.30 6.41
N ASN A 130 10.63 0.25 7.33
CA ASN A 130 10.23 1.34 8.22
C ASN A 130 10.83 2.68 7.76
N PRO A 131 10.07 3.79 7.82
CA PRO A 131 8.69 3.89 8.30
C PRO A 131 7.70 3.33 7.27
N SER A 132 6.51 2.91 7.69
CA SER A 132 5.54 2.29 6.78
C SER A 132 4.20 3.03 6.74
N ARG A 133 3.75 3.42 5.54
CA ARG A 133 2.44 4.08 5.31
C ARG A 133 1.29 3.19 5.74
N VAL A 134 1.33 1.93 5.32
CA VAL A 134 0.24 0.97 5.58
C VAL A 134 0.11 0.63 7.06
N ARG A 135 1.17 0.78 7.85
CA ARG A 135 1.18 0.53 9.31
C ARG A 135 0.94 1.77 10.16
N THR A 136 1.02 2.96 9.59
CA THR A 136 0.84 4.24 10.30
C THR A 136 -0.41 5.01 9.86
N GLY A 137 -1.29 4.40 9.07
CA GLY A 137 -2.52 5.04 8.57
C GLY A 137 -3.42 5.63 9.66
N GLY A 138 -3.40 5.06 10.87
CA GLY A 138 -4.13 5.60 12.02
C GLY A 138 -3.69 7.03 12.43
N VAL A 139 -2.46 7.43 12.12
CA VAL A 139 -1.90 8.74 12.50
C VAL A 139 -2.44 9.89 11.65
N ILE A 140 -3.00 9.61 10.47
CA ILE A 140 -3.47 10.61 9.49
C ILE A 140 -4.35 11.71 10.11
N PRO A 141 -5.47 11.40 10.80
CA PRO A 141 -6.32 12.44 11.37
C PRO A 141 -5.61 13.32 12.40
N TRP A 142 -4.68 12.75 13.18
CA TRP A 142 -3.91 13.50 14.17
C TRP A 142 -2.85 14.38 13.54
N ALA A 143 -2.15 13.90 12.51
CA ALA A 143 -1.22 14.71 11.75
C ALA A 143 -1.93 15.91 11.10
N MET A 144 -3.13 15.69 10.53
CA MET A 144 -3.94 16.77 9.96
C MET A 144 -4.46 17.74 11.01
N LEU A 145 -4.84 17.26 12.20
CA LEU A 145 -5.21 18.12 13.33
C LEU A 145 -4.06 19.04 13.75
N VAL A 146 -2.83 18.49 13.86
CA VAL A 146 -1.64 19.27 14.17
C VAL A 146 -1.35 20.30 13.07
N ALA A 147 -1.44 19.91 11.80
CA ALA A 147 -1.26 20.82 10.67
C ALA A 147 -2.35 21.92 10.58
N ALA A 148 -3.58 21.65 11.02
CA ALA A 148 -4.64 22.65 11.04
C ALA A 148 -4.47 23.69 12.15
N LEU A 149 -3.70 23.38 13.21
CA LEU A 149 -3.61 24.20 14.42
C LEU A 149 -3.08 25.62 14.16
N PRO A 150 -1.99 25.86 13.39
CA PRO A 150 -1.54 27.21 13.08
C PRO A 150 -2.61 28.03 12.35
N LEU A 151 -3.33 27.41 11.41
CA LEU A 151 -4.41 28.08 10.66
C LEU A 151 -5.55 28.48 11.59
N TRP A 152 -5.92 27.59 12.51
CA TRP A 152 -6.96 27.86 13.50
C TRP A 152 -6.55 28.99 14.46
N LEU A 153 -5.29 29.05 14.90
CA LEU A 153 -4.81 30.15 15.75
C LEU A 153 -4.88 31.49 15.05
N VAL A 154 -4.49 31.54 13.77
CA VAL A 154 -4.63 32.75 12.95
C VAL A 154 -6.10 33.13 12.80
N TRP A 155 -6.98 32.15 12.53
CA TRP A 155 -8.42 32.37 12.43
C TRP A 155 -9.02 32.96 13.72
N GLN A 156 -8.61 32.47 14.89
CA GLN A 156 -9.06 33.05 16.16
C GLN A 156 -8.65 34.51 16.30
N GLN A 157 -7.40 34.86 15.96
CA GLN A 157 -6.92 36.23 16.04
C GLN A 157 -7.67 37.18 15.08
N LEU A 158 -8.07 36.67 13.91
CA LEU A 158 -8.88 37.44 12.95
C LEU A 158 -10.24 37.82 13.50
N GLN A 159 -10.90 36.91 14.24
CA GLN A 159 -12.24 37.17 14.77
C GLN A 159 -12.22 38.27 15.83
N THR A 160 -11.16 38.32 16.64
CA THR A 160 -11.10 39.21 17.81
C THR A 160 -10.47 40.56 17.51
N ASN A 161 -9.43 40.62 16.67
CA ASN A 161 -8.48 41.74 16.69
C ASN A 161 -8.28 42.47 15.34
N TRP A 162 -8.73 41.92 14.21
CA TRP A 162 -8.31 42.40 12.88
C TRP A 162 -9.41 43.19 12.13
N LYS A 163 -9.01 44.33 11.53
CA LYS A 163 -9.87 45.12 10.62
C LYS A 163 -10.17 44.35 9.33
N ARG A 164 -11.19 44.80 8.58
CA ARG A 164 -11.66 44.15 7.33
C ARG A 164 -10.55 43.84 6.32
N ALA A 165 -9.59 44.74 6.13
CA ALA A 165 -8.45 44.52 5.23
C ALA A 165 -7.56 43.33 5.67
N GLY A 166 -7.31 43.19 6.97
CA GLY A 166 -6.54 42.08 7.52
C GLY A 166 -7.25 40.72 7.35
N LYS A 167 -8.57 40.69 7.48
CA LYS A 167 -9.38 39.49 7.20
C LYS A 167 -9.26 39.06 5.74
N TRP A 168 -9.28 40.00 4.80
CA TRP A 168 -9.06 39.72 3.37
C TRP A 168 -7.66 39.20 3.08
N MET A 169 -6.62 39.79 3.68
CA MET A 169 -5.24 39.33 3.48
C MET A 169 -5.04 37.90 3.95
N VAL A 170 -5.56 37.53 5.12
CA VAL A 170 -5.46 36.14 5.59
C VAL A 170 -6.33 35.22 4.74
N GLY A 171 -7.55 35.63 4.38
CA GLY A 171 -8.39 34.85 3.46
C GLY A 171 -7.67 34.53 2.14
N LEU A 172 -7.02 35.53 1.55
CA LEU A 172 -6.20 35.35 0.35
C LEU A 172 -4.99 34.45 0.61
N GLY A 173 -4.27 34.66 1.72
CA GLY A 173 -3.13 33.82 2.10
C GLY A 173 -3.52 32.35 2.30
N THR A 174 -4.63 32.07 2.99
CA THR A 174 -5.17 30.73 3.17
C THR A 174 -5.61 30.12 1.84
N ALA A 175 -6.25 30.90 0.96
CA ALA A 175 -6.61 30.43 -0.38
C ALA A 175 -5.36 30.08 -1.22
N VAL A 176 -4.31 30.90 -1.17
CA VAL A 176 -3.04 30.61 -1.83
C VAL A 176 -2.39 29.34 -1.28
N LEU A 177 -2.32 29.19 0.06
CA LEU A 177 -1.79 27.97 0.68
C LEU A 177 -2.59 26.74 0.27
N PHE A 178 -3.92 26.85 0.22
CA PHE A 178 -4.78 25.77 -0.25
C PHE A 178 -4.51 25.40 -1.71
N LEU A 179 -4.39 26.39 -2.61
CA LEU A 179 -4.07 26.15 -4.02
C LEU A 179 -2.69 25.51 -4.21
N LEU A 180 -1.69 25.95 -3.43
CA LEU A 180 -0.36 25.35 -3.44
C LEU A 180 -0.40 23.91 -2.93
N ALA A 181 -1.11 23.65 -1.83
CA ALA A 181 -1.30 22.30 -1.31
C ALA A 181 -2.03 21.41 -2.32
N PHE A 182 -3.10 21.91 -2.94
CA PHE A 182 -3.86 21.19 -3.95
C PHE A 182 -2.98 20.83 -5.14
N ARG A 183 -2.24 21.79 -5.69
CA ARG A 183 -1.32 21.56 -6.81
C ARG A 183 -0.25 20.52 -6.48
N ASP A 184 0.36 20.62 -5.30
CA ASP A 184 1.41 19.69 -4.85
C ASP A 184 0.86 18.27 -4.71
N ASN A 185 -0.30 18.11 -4.06
CA ASN A 185 -0.94 16.80 -3.90
C ASN A 185 -1.43 16.23 -5.23
N TYR A 186 -1.98 17.05 -6.11
CA TYR A 186 -2.43 16.62 -7.44
C TYR A 186 -1.25 16.08 -8.25
N ASN A 187 -0.16 16.84 -8.33
CA ASN A 187 1.04 16.43 -9.04
C ASN A 187 1.67 15.18 -8.42
N TYR A 188 1.70 15.10 -7.09
CA TYR A 188 2.21 13.92 -6.40
C TYR A 188 1.39 12.66 -6.72
N TYR A 189 0.06 12.72 -6.57
CA TYR A 189 -0.81 11.55 -6.67
C TYR A 189 -1.11 11.16 -8.12
N PHE A 190 -1.59 12.09 -8.94
CA PHE A 190 -2.11 11.79 -10.28
C PHE A 190 -1.04 11.78 -11.38
N VAL A 191 0.16 12.30 -11.10
CA VAL A 191 1.23 12.35 -12.11
C VAL A 191 2.41 11.51 -11.67
N ARG A 192 3.05 11.88 -10.55
CA ARG A 192 4.29 11.24 -10.11
C ARG A 192 4.07 9.82 -9.61
N TYR A 193 3.06 9.62 -8.76
CA TYR A 193 2.77 8.30 -8.20
C TYR A 193 2.20 7.37 -9.26
N ASP A 194 1.33 7.87 -10.13
CA ASP A 194 0.83 7.14 -11.31
C ASP A 194 1.98 6.64 -12.21
N THR A 195 2.88 7.53 -12.61
CA THR A 195 4.06 7.16 -13.42
C THR A 195 4.96 6.16 -12.69
N HIS A 196 5.20 6.37 -11.39
CA HIS A 196 6.00 5.46 -10.56
C HIS A 196 5.37 4.08 -10.47
N TYR A 197 4.05 4.00 -10.26
CA TYR A 197 3.30 2.76 -10.12
C TYR A 197 3.41 1.91 -11.38
N HIS A 198 3.13 2.50 -12.55
CA HIS A 198 3.20 1.82 -13.84
C HIS A 198 4.62 1.32 -14.18
N ASN A 199 5.66 2.07 -13.79
CA ASN A 199 7.04 1.67 -14.06
C ASN A 199 7.56 0.62 -13.06
N SER A 200 7.10 0.65 -11.81
CA SER A 200 7.69 -0.14 -10.72
C SER A 200 6.97 -1.47 -10.50
N LEU A 201 5.66 -1.51 -10.69
CA LEU A 201 4.85 -2.70 -10.43
C LEU A 201 4.54 -3.45 -11.72
N TRP A 202 4.11 -4.71 -11.58
CA TRP A 202 3.70 -5.52 -12.71
C TRP A 202 2.24 -5.23 -13.10
N ASN A 203 1.96 -5.35 -14.39
CA ASN A 203 0.67 -5.09 -15.04
C ASN A 203 -0.35 -6.22 -14.82
N THR A 204 -0.52 -6.68 -13.59
CA THR A 204 -1.40 -7.81 -13.28
C THR A 204 -2.86 -7.56 -13.67
N SER A 205 -3.28 -6.29 -13.76
CA SER A 205 -4.60 -5.90 -14.26
C SER A 205 -4.79 -6.23 -15.75
N GLU A 206 -3.77 -6.05 -16.57
CA GLU A 206 -3.80 -6.40 -18.00
C GLU A 206 -3.84 -7.92 -18.18
N ILE A 207 -3.05 -8.65 -17.39
CA ILE A 207 -3.07 -10.12 -17.38
C ILE A 207 -4.45 -10.65 -16.97
N GLY A 208 -5.05 -10.10 -15.90
CA GLY A 208 -6.40 -10.45 -15.48
C GLY A 208 -7.46 -10.08 -16.52
N ALA A 209 -7.29 -8.96 -17.23
CA ALA A 209 -8.18 -8.58 -18.33
C ALA A 209 -8.07 -9.53 -19.52
N ALA A 210 -6.86 -9.96 -19.89
CA ALA A 210 -6.63 -10.96 -20.93
C ALA A 210 -7.25 -12.32 -20.56
N ALA A 211 -7.01 -12.78 -19.33
CA ALA A 211 -7.62 -14.00 -18.79
C ALA A 211 -9.16 -13.96 -18.86
N ARG A 212 -9.76 -12.88 -18.36
CA ARG A 212 -11.22 -12.68 -18.42
C ARG A 212 -11.73 -12.58 -19.85
N GLY A 213 -11.01 -11.88 -20.73
CA GLY A 213 -11.39 -11.73 -22.13
C GLY A 213 -11.47 -13.08 -22.85
N TRP A 214 -10.47 -13.92 -22.64
CA TRP A 214 -10.46 -15.28 -23.18
C TRP A 214 -11.53 -16.18 -22.54
N ALA A 215 -11.67 -16.15 -21.22
CA ALA A 215 -12.69 -16.93 -20.49
C ALA A 215 -14.13 -16.53 -20.86
N ASN A 216 -14.36 -15.30 -21.33
CA ASN A 216 -15.69 -14.86 -21.77
C ASN A 216 -15.95 -15.08 -23.26
N SER A 217 -14.98 -15.57 -24.02
CA SER A 217 -15.08 -15.69 -25.49
C SER A 217 -14.83 -17.10 -26.03
N VAL A 218 -13.85 -17.82 -25.47
CA VAL A 218 -13.40 -19.12 -25.99
C VAL A 218 -13.57 -20.23 -24.96
N GLY A 219 -13.05 -20.01 -23.75
CA GLY A 219 -13.00 -21.02 -22.69
C GLY A 219 -13.72 -20.57 -21.43
N ASP A 220 -13.09 -20.77 -20.28
CA ASP A 220 -13.56 -20.37 -18.97
C ASP A 220 -12.34 -20.11 -18.05
N MET A 221 -12.56 -19.63 -16.83
CA MET A 221 -11.45 -19.36 -15.91
C MET A 221 -10.78 -20.64 -15.37
N GLU A 222 -11.44 -21.80 -15.38
CA GLU A 222 -10.89 -23.07 -14.88
C GLU A 222 -9.76 -23.59 -15.79
N HIS A 223 -9.79 -23.21 -17.07
CA HIS A 223 -8.77 -23.58 -18.07
C HIS A 223 -7.78 -22.44 -18.40
N VAL A 224 -7.76 -21.38 -17.58
CA VAL A 224 -6.67 -20.40 -17.57
C VAL A 224 -5.62 -20.85 -16.56
N TYR A 225 -4.36 -20.91 -16.99
CA TYR A 225 -3.21 -21.28 -16.16
C TYR A 225 -2.16 -20.18 -16.17
N HIS A 226 -1.60 -19.89 -15.00
CA HIS A 226 -0.47 -18.97 -14.85
C HIS A 226 0.80 -19.75 -14.54
N VAL A 227 1.83 -19.59 -15.37
CA VAL A 227 3.17 -20.14 -15.15
C VAL A 227 3.98 -19.13 -14.34
N PRO A 228 4.30 -19.42 -13.07
CA PRO A 228 5.01 -18.48 -12.22
C PRO A 228 6.44 -18.25 -12.72
N TYR A 229 6.89 -17.00 -12.65
CA TYR A 229 8.26 -16.61 -12.99
C TYR A 229 8.89 -15.82 -11.84
N PRO A 230 10.20 -15.94 -11.56
CA PRO A 230 10.85 -15.24 -10.45
C PRO A 230 10.64 -13.72 -10.50
N TYR A 231 10.27 -13.15 -9.34
CA TYR A 231 10.03 -11.70 -9.14
C TYR A 231 8.97 -11.10 -10.08
N TRP A 232 8.05 -11.91 -10.60
CA TRP A 232 6.98 -11.46 -11.49
C TRP A 232 5.66 -11.22 -10.73
N VAL A 233 4.51 -11.57 -11.34
CA VAL A 233 3.16 -11.29 -10.81
C VAL A 233 2.70 -12.31 -9.77
N ASP A 234 1.85 -11.83 -8.87
CA ASP A 234 1.11 -12.68 -7.93
C ASP A 234 -0.13 -13.27 -8.63
N THR A 235 -0.23 -14.61 -8.66
CA THR A 235 -1.36 -15.33 -9.29
C THR A 235 -2.71 -14.85 -8.77
N ARG A 236 -2.84 -14.60 -7.47
CA ARG A 236 -4.14 -14.24 -6.86
C ARG A 236 -4.64 -12.90 -7.37
N LEU A 237 -3.72 -11.98 -7.66
CA LEU A 237 -4.07 -10.68 -8.23
C LEU A 237 -4.63 -10.81 -9.64
N ILE A 238 -4.17 -11.78 -10.44
CA ILE A 238 -4.74 -12.06 -11.77
C ILE A 238 -6.22 -12.45 -11.61
N GLY A 239 -6.53 -13.40 -10.72
CA GLY A 239 -7.90 -13.83 -10.43
C GLY A 239 -8.80 -12.68 -9.97
N ILE A 240 -8.32 -11.83 -9.05
CA ILE A 240 -9.03 -10.64 -8.58
C ILE A 240 -9.36 -9.68 -9.75
N TYR A 241 -8.38 -9.36 -10.59
CA TYR A 241 -8.59 -8.46 -11.74
C TYR A 241 -9.46 -9.08 -12.85
N ALA A 242 -9.42 -10.41 -12.97
CA ALA A 242 -10.32 -11.17 -13.84
C ALA A 242 -11.76 -11.24 -13.31
N GLY A 243 -12.01 -10.85 -12.06
CA GLY A 243 -13.32 -10.96 -11.41
C GLY A 243 -13.62 -12.36 -10.85
N ALA A 244 -12.63 -13.24 -10.82
CA ALA A 244 -12.69 -14.59 -10.27
C ALA A 244 -11.79 -14.68 -9.02
N ILE A 245 -12.24 -14.08 -7.91
CA ILE A 245 -11.48 -14.02 -6.64
C ILE A 245 -10.95 -15.39 -6.16
N PRO A 246 -11.70 -16.51 -6.23
CA PRO A 246 -11.20 -17.81 -5.77
C PRO A 246 -10.26 -18.51 -6.78
N TRP A 247 -10.01 -17.93 -7.95
CA TRP A 247 -9.15 -18.53 -8.96
C TRP A 247 -7.69 -18.59 -8.51
N GLU A 248 -7.09 -19.78 -8.59
CA GLU A 248 -5.69 -20.02 -8.19
C GLU A 248 -5.04 -21.10 -9.05
N ASN A 249 -5.11 -20.95 -10.37
CA ASN A 249 -4.53 -21.91 -11.32
C ASN A 249 -3.05 -21.61 -11.61
N SER A 250 -2.25 -21.55 -10.55
CA SER A 250 -0.79 -21.42 -10.64
C SER A 250 -0.17 -22.78 -10.93
N ILE A 251 0.75 -22.88 -11.90
CA ILE A 251 1.48 -24.11 -12.22
C ILE A 251 2.99 -23.99 -11.96
N PRO A 252 3.42 -23.96 -10.68
CA PRO A 252 4.84 -23.87 -10.34
C PRO A 252 5.61 -25.16 -10.63
N ASP A 253 4.95 -26.32 -10.56
CA ASP A 253 5.51 -27.61 -10.97
C ASP A 253 4.89 -28.00 -12.31
N PHE A 254 5.58 -27.59 -13.37
CA PHE A 254 5.09 -27.76 -14.74
C PHE A 254 5.04 -29.23 -15.16
N ASP A 255 6.00 -30.06 -14.71
CA ASP A 255 6.07 -31.49 -15.02
C ASP A 255 4.94 -32.29 -14.38
N ALA A 256 4.55 -31.93 -13.16
CA ALA A 256 3.43 -32.58 -12.48
C ALA A 256 2.07 -32.16 -13.06
N ALA A 257 1.90 -30.89 -13.45
CA ALA A 257 0.61 -30.34 -13.85
C ALA A 257 0.22 -30.71 -15.30
N LEU A 258 1.18 -30.67 -16.23
CA LEU A 258 0.91 -30.76 -17.66
C LEU A 258 0.26 -32.10 -18.09
N PRO A 259 0.67 -33.28 -17.58
CA PRO A 259 0.05 -34.55 -17.96
C PRO A 259 -1.46 -34.60 -17.72
N GLN A 260 -1.94 -33.99 -16.62
CA GLN A 260 -3.37 -33.95 -16.32
C GLN A 260 -4.13 -33.03 -17.29
N GLN A 261 -3.52 -31.89 -17.63
CA GLN A 261 -4.09 -30.91 -18.56
C GLN A 261 -4.13 -31.43 -20.00
N ILE A 262 -3.18 -32.28 -20.42
CA ILE A 262 -3.18 -32.88 -21.76
C ILE A 262 -4.41 -33.76 -21.99
N ILE A 263 -4.90 -34.44 -20.95
CA ILE A 263 -6.03 -35.38 -21.06
C ILE A 263 -7.35 -34.63 -21.29
N ASP A 264 -7.44 -33.42 -20.75
CA ASP A 264 -8.59 -32.56 -20.87
C ASP A 264 -8.70 -31.99 -22.31
N PRO A 265 -9.82 -32.20 -23.04
CA PRO A 265 -10.00 -31.69 -24.39
C PRO A 265 -10.38 -30.21 -24.46
N ALA A 266 -10.71 -29.57 -23.32
CA ALA A 266 -11.12 -28.17 -23.29
C ALA A 266 -10.02 -27.24 -23.85
N PRO A 267 -10.40 -26.11 -24.49
CA PRO A 267 -9.42 -25.10 -24.88
C PRO A 267 -8.72 -24.57 -23.64
N LYS A 268 -7.44 -24.18 -23.76
CA LYS A 268 -6.64 -23.70 -22.62
C LYS A 268 -5.93 -22.41 -22.95
N LEU A 269 -5.72 -21.60 -21.92
CA LEU A 269 -4.87 -20.43 -21.95
C LEU A 269 -3.75 -20.57 -20.93
N TYR A 270 -2.51 -20.48 -21.38
CA TYR A 270 -1.35 -20.35 -20.51
C TYR A 270 -0.81 -18.94 -20.58
N ILE A 271 -0.55 -18.36 -19.41
CA ILE A 271 0.01 -17.03 -19.25
C ILE A 271 1.43 -17.20 -18.73
N LEU A 272 2.40 -16.70 -19.49
CA LEU A 272 3.82 -16.86 -19.22
C LEU A 272 4.55 -15.53 -19.25
N HIS A 273 5.68 -15.49 -18.54
CA HIS A 273 6.62 -14.40 -18.68
C HIS A 273 7.33 -14.45 -20.04
N LEU A 274 7.63 -13.29 -20.63
CA LEU A 274 8.29 -13.17 -21.93
C LEU A 274 9.60 -13.95 -22.04
N LEU A 275 10.39 -13.92 -20.97
CA LEU A 275 11.73 -14.54 -20.92
C LEU A 275 11.70 -16.02 -20.51
N ASP A 276 10.52 -16.60 -20.33
CA ASP A 276 10.38 -18.00 -19.95
C ASP A 276 10.44 -18.93 -21.18
N THR A 277 11.60 -18.97 -21.83
CA THR A 277 11.79 -19.73 -23.08
C THR A 277 11.66 -21.23 -22.86
N GLU A 278 12.04 -21.73 -21.67
CA GLU A 278 11.95 -23.15 -21.32
C GLU A 278 10.49 -23.62 -21.33
N HIS A 279 9.60 -22.95 -20.60
CA HIS A 279 8.19 -23.35 -20.56
C HIS A 279 7.48 -23.06 -21.89
N GLN A 280 7.91 -22.03 -22.63
CA GLN A 280 7.40 -21.79 -23.99
C GLN A 280 7.71 -22.98 -24.94
N GLU A 281 8.97 -23.46 -24.97
CA GLU A 281 9.34 -24.61 -25.79
C GLU A 281 8.59 -25.88 -25.38
N ARG A 282 8.47 -26.12 -24.06
CA ARG A 282 7.73 -27.28 -23.53
C ARG A 282 6.25 -27.24 -23.89
N LEU A 283 5.60 -26.08 -23.82
CA LEU A 283 4.22 -25.91 -24.26
C LEU A 283 4.06 -26.19 -25.75
N GLN A 284 4.96 -25.68 -26.58
CA GLN A 284 4.92 -25.91 -28.02
C GLN A 284 5.11 -27.38 -28.39
N LEU A 285 6.02 -28.09 -27.70
CA LEU A 285 6.22 -29.53 -27.89
C LEU A 285 4.99 -30.34 -27.45
N THR A 286 4.34 -29.91 -26.36
CA THR A 286 3.18 -30.62 -25.78
C THR A 286 1.91 -30.40 -26.56
N TYR A 287 1.71 -29.18 -27.07
CA TYR A 287 0.57 -28.78 -27.87
C TYR A 287 1.07 -28.22 -29.21
N PRO A 288 1.45 -29.09 -30.17
CA PRO A 288 1.97 -28.64 -31.47
C PRO A 288 1.02 -27.74 -32.26
N GLN A 289 -0.29 -27.87 -32.00
CA GLN A 289 -1.35 -27.05 -32.59
C GLN A 289 -1.62 -25.73 -31.84
N GLY A 290 -1.01 -25.55 -30.67
CA GLY A 290 -1.10 -24.30 -29.92
C GLY A 290 -0.19 -23.22 -30.51
N TRP A 291 -0.49 -21.97 -30.21
CA TRP A 291 0.27 -20.83 -30.71
C TRP A 291 0.50 -19.79 -29.62
N PHE A 292 1.59 -19.04 -29.78
CA PHE A 292 1.92 -17.91 -28.92
C PHE A 292 1.39 -16.60 -29.50
N GLU A 293 0.95 -15.72 -28.60
CA GLU A 293 0.66 -14.32 -28.87
C GLU A 293 1.35 -13.48 -27.80
N ARG A 294 2.17 -12.53 -28.27
CA ARG A 294 2.74 -11.52 -27.38
C ARG A 294 1.67 -10.50 -27.06
N TYR A 295 1.34 -10.37 -25.77
CA TYR A 295 0.51 -9.28 -25.31
C TYR A 295 1.36 -8.02 -25.16
N GLU A 296 1.05 -7.00 -25.94
CA GLU A 296 1.68 -5.67 -25.86
C GLU A 296 1.04 -4.87 -24.72
N SER A 297 1.80 -4.62 -23.66
CA SER A 297 1.35 -3.86 -22.50
C SER A 297 1.30 -2.36 -22.81
N ALA A 298 0.45 -1.63 -22.11
CA ALA A 298 0.52 -0.16 -22.12
C ALA A 298 1.89 0.36 -21.60
N VAL A 299 2.61 -0.46 -20.83
CA VAL A 299 3.97 -0.19 -20.37
C VAL A 299 4.94 -1.11 -21.13
N PRO A 300 5.82 -0.59 -22.00
CA PRO A 300 6.64 -1.41 -22.91
C PRO A 300 7.53 -2.48 -22.28
N THR A 301 7.82 -2.39 -20.97
CA THR A 301 8.64 -3.35 -20.22
C THR A 301 7.84 -4.45 -19.54
N LYS A 302 6.52 -4.48 -19.74
CA LYS A 302 5.57 -5.32 -19.01
C LYS A 302 4.78 -6.26 -19.90
N ASP A 303 5.19 -6.40 -21.15
CA ASP A 303 4.67 -7.41 -22.07
C ASP A 303 4.77 -8.82 -21.45
N PHE A 304 3.85 -9.69 -21.87
CA PHE A 304 3.82 -11.08 -21.44
C PHE A 304 3.36 -11.97 -22.60
N MET A 305 3.48 -13.27 -22.41
CA MET A 305 3.17 -14.24 -23.44
C MET A 305 1.87 -14.98 -23.10
N LEU A 306 0.99 -15.05 -24.08
CA LEU A 306 -0.21 -15.88 -24.04
C LEU A 306 0.01 -17.07 -24.96
N PHE A 307 -0.26 -18.27 -24.47
CA PHE A 307 -0.24 -19.48 -25.28
C PHE A 307 -1.62 -20.11 -25.29
N PHE A 308 -2.19 -20.21 -26.49
CA PHE A 308 -3.53 -20.72 -26.70
C PHE A 308 -3.46 -22.17 -27.15
N VAL A 309 -4.27 -23.02 -26.54
CA VAL A 309 -4.47 -24.40 -26.95
C VAL A 309 -5.91 -24.52 -27.46
N PRO A 310 -6.11 -24.87 -28.75
CA PRO A 310 -7.45 -25.10 -29.28
C PRO A 310 -8.04 -26.40 -28.69
N PRO A 311 -9.38 -26.56 -28.71
CA PRO A 311 -10.01 -27.78 -28.25
C PRO A 311 -9.60 -28.97 -29.13
N ARG A 312 -9.56 -30.16 -28.52
CA ARG A 312 -9.29 -31.44 -29.22
C ARG A 312 -10.58 -32.15 -29.59
#